data_AF-A0A820J0L1-F1
#
_entry.id   AF-A0A820J0L1-F1
#
_cell.length_a   1.000
_cell.length_b   1.000
_cell.length_c   1.000
_cell.angle_alpha   90.00
_cell.angle_beta   90.00
_cell.angle_gamma   90.00
#
_symmetry.space_group_name_H-M   'P 1'
#
loop_
_entity.id
_entity.type
_entity.pdbx_description
1 polymer ?
#
loop_
_entity_poly.entity_id
_entity_poly.type
_entity_poly.pdbx_seq_one_letter_code
_entity_poly.pdbx_strand_id
1 'polypeptide(L)'
;MRTNNSAEAYHRRIGSVFQCAHPTLWVFLQKLIDEENVTHADILQINAGQPPKMKKKNQRFEKRLLHLISTPHSDILIQIDSIAHNISL
;
A
#
# COMPACT_ATOMS: atom_id res chain seq x y z
N MET A 1 8.38 -13.71 9.19
CA MET A 1 7.10 -13.84 8.45
C MET A 1 6.24 -12.64 8.78
N ARG A 2 6.07 -11.68 7.85
CA ARG A 2 5.22 -10.50 8.05
C ARG A 2 3.80 -10.93 7.70
N THR A 3 2.95 -11.16 8.69
CA THR A 3 1.58 -11.60 8.44
C THR A 3 0.82 -10.45 7.77
N ASN A 4 0.00 -10.79 6.76
CA ASN A 4 -0.98 -9.89 6.16
C ASN A 4 -2.14 -9.64 7.15
N ASN A 5 -1.81 -9.25 8.39
CA ASN A 5 -2.81 -9.08 9.43
C ASN A 5 -3.37 -7.66 9.33
N SER A 6 -4.54 -7.56 8.69
CA SER A 6 -5.32 -6.32 8.64
C SER A 6 -5.57 -5.73 10.03
N ALA A 7 -5.73 -6.57 11.06
CA ALA A 7 -5.92 -6.10 12.44
C ALA A 7 -4.65 -5.43 12.99
N GLU A 8 -3.44 -5.95 12.70
CA GLU A 8 -2.19 -5.32 13.12
C GLU A 8 -1.94 -4.01 12.35
N ALA A 9 -2.29 -3.98 11.06
CA ALA A 9 -2.24 -2.75 10.27
C ALA A 9 -3.20 -1.68 10.82
N TYR A 10 -4.42 -2.08 11.18
CA TYR A 10 -5.41 -1.21 11.78
C TYR A 10 -4.98 -0.72 13.18
N HIS A 11 -4.46 -1.60 14.02
CA HIS A 11 -3.92 -1.24 15.33
C HIS A 11 -2.79 -0.20 15.22
N ARG A 12 -1.88 -0.35 14.25
CA ARG A 12 -0.86 0.67 13.95
C ARG A 12 -1.46 1.99 13.48
N ARG A 13 -2.51 1.95 12.66
CA ARG A 13 -3.23 3.15 12.19
C ARG A 13 -3.84 3.88 13.39
N ILE A 14 -4.61 3.18 14.22
CA ILE A 14 -5.16 3.69 15.48
C ILE A 14 -4.06 4.31 16.36
N GLY A 15 -2.96 3.60 16.60
CA GLY A 15 -1.85 4.12 17.40
C GLY A 15 -1.29 5.43 16.84
N SER A 16 -1.19 5.53 15.51
CA SER A 16 -0.75 6.76 14.82
C SER A 16 -1.76 7.91 14.84
N VAL A 17 -3.05 7.63 15.06
CA VAL A 17 -4.11 8.64 15.22
C VAL A 17 -4.09 9.20 16.64
N PHE A 18 -3.98 8.33 17.65
CA PHE A 18 -3.97 8.76 19.05
C PHE A 18 -2.68 9.50 19.43
N GLN A 19 -1.51 9.04 18.98
CA GLN A 19 -0.18 9.65 19.25
C GLN A 19 0.12 9.96 20.73
N CYS A 20 -0.63 9.37 21.65
CA CYS A 20 -0.48 9.55 23.09
C CYS A 20 -0.84 8.24 23.81
N ALA A 21 -0.17 7.98 24.94
CA ALA A 21 -0.43 6.77 25.73
C ALA A 21 -1.75 6.83 26.50
N HIS A 22 -2.15 8.02 26.98
CA HIS A 22 -3.32 8.21 27.84
C HIS A 22 -4.12 9.45 27.43
N PRO A 23 -4.94 9.36 26.36
CA PRO A 23 -5.86 10.44 26.01
C PRO A 23 -6.94 10.57 27.09
N THR A 24 -7.46 11.79 27.29
CA THR A 24 -8.71 11.96 28.04
C THR A 24 -9.85 11.27 27.31
N LEU A 25 -10.91 10.89 28.03
CA LEU A 25 -12.06 10.22 27.41
C LEU A 25 -12.64 11.02 26.22
N TRP A 26 -12.69 12.35 26.33
CA TRP A 26 -13.18 13.18 25.23
C TRP A 26 -12.28 13.20 24.01
N VAL A 27 -10.97 13.34 24.21
CA VAL A 27 -10.01 13.26 23.10
C VAL A 27 -10.05 11.87 22.48
N PHE A 28 -10.25 10.83 23.30
CA PHE A 28 -10.37 9.46 22.82
C PHE A 28 -11.57 9.30 21.89
N LEU A 29 -12.75 9.71 22.35
CA LEU A 29 -13.99 9.62 21.58
C LEU A 29 -13.94 10.46 20.30
N GLN A 30 -13.43 11.69 20.38
CA GLN A 30 -13.32 12.57 19.22
C GLN A 30 -12.46 11.94 18.13
N LYS A 31 -11.27 11.46 18.49
CA LYS A 31 -10.36 10.81 17.53
C LYS A 31 -10.93 9.52 16.95
N LEU A 32 -11.72 8.78 17.72
CA LEU A 32 -12.40 7.58 17.24
C LEU A 32 -13.47 7.92 16.20
N ILE A 33 -14.26 8.97 16.44
CA ILE A 33 -15.27 9.46 15.48
C ILE A 33 -14.59 9.95 14.19
N ASP A 34 -13.49 10.69 14.30
CA ASP A 34 -12.74 11.18 13.14
C ASP A 34 -12.20 10.03 12.28
N GLU A 35 -11.70 8.98 12.92
CA GLU A 35 -11.19 7.77 12.25
C GLU A 35 -12.29 6.94 11.57
N GLU A 36 -13.47 6.86 12.20
CA GLU A 36 -14.65 6.22 11.61
C GLU A 36 -15.12 7.01 10.37
N ASN A 37 -15.15 8.34 10.45
CA ASN A 37 -15.52 9.20 9.32
C ASN A 37 -14.59 9.01 8.11
N VAL A 38 -13.28 8.90 8.34
CA VAL A 38 -12.30 8.61 7.27
C VAL A 38 -12.58 7.26 6.64
N THR A 39 -12.84 6.24 7.45
CA THR A 39 -13.13 4.88 6.98
C THR A 39 -14.42 4.84 6.17
N HIS A 40 -15.47 5.50 6.65
CA HIS A 40 -16.75 5.61 5.96
C HIS A 40 -16.60 6.35 4.62
N ALA A 41 -15.82 7.44 4.58
CA ALA A 41 -15.54 8.15 3.34
C ALA A 41 -14.80 7.28 2.31
N ASP A 42 -13.84 6.47 2.74
CA ASP A 42 -13.14 5.51 1.87
C ASP A 42 -14.12 4.45 1.32
N ILE A 43 -15.02 3.92 2.16
CA ILE A 43 -16.06 2.96 1.74
C ILE A 43 -16.99 3.58 0.70
N LEU A 44 -17.46 4.82 0.93
CA LEU A 44 -18.32 5.54 0.00
C LEU A 44 -17.64 5.76 -1.35
N GLN A 45 -16.35 6.14 -1.36
CA GLN A 45 -15.58 6.28 -2.60
C GLN A 45 -15.50 4.98 -3.37
N ILE A 46 -15.21 3.86 -2.69
CA ILE A 46 -15.15 2.54 -3.30
C ILE A 46 -16.52 2.15 -3.88
N ASN A 47 -17.61 2.37 -3.13
CA ASN A 47 -18.97 2.09 -3.59
C ASN A 47 -19.39 2.96 -4.78
N ALA A 48 -18.86 4.18 -4.88
CA ALA A 48 -19.04 5.07 -6.03
C ALA A 48 -18.17 4.68 -7.25
N GLY A 49 -17.44 3.56 -7.18
CA GLY A 49 -16.59 3.07 -8.26
C GLY A 49 -15.22 3.75 -8.33
N GLN A 50 -14.84 4.56 -7.34
CA GLN A 50 -13.49 5.13 -7.28
C GLN A 50 -12.48 4.06 -6.88
N PRO A 51 -11.35 3.93 -7.60
CA PRO A 51 -10.34 2.95 -7.25
C PRO A 51 -9.69 3.31 -5.90
N PRO A 52 -9.36 2.31 -5.06
CA PRO A 52 -8.67 2.57 -3.81
C PRO A 52 -7.31 3.23 -4.07
N LYS A 53 -6.93 4.18 -3.20
CA LYS A 53 -5.64 4.88 -3.33
C LYS A 53 -4.48 3.87 -3.30
N MET A 54 -3.78 3.76 -4.42
CA MET A 54 -2.59 2.91 -4.50
C MET A 54 -1.52 3.39 -3.50
N LYS A 55 -0.92 2.46 -2.77
CA LYS A 55 0.20 2.77 -1.87
C LYS A 55 1.36 3.40 -2.66
N LYS A 56 2.00 4.44 -2.12
CA LYS A 56 3.14 5.12 -2.76
C LYS A 56 4.25 4.16 -3.22
N LYS A 57 4.52 3.10 -2.45
CA LYS A 57 5.46 2.04 -2.84
C LYS A 57 5.07 1.37 -4.16
N ASN A 58 3.79 1.02 -4.30
CA ASN A 58 3.27 0.35 -5.49
C ASN A 58 3.27 1.31 -6.69
N GLN A 59 2.91 2.57 -6.49
CA GLN A 59 3.00 3.60 -7.53
C GLN A 59 4.45 3.77 -8.02
N ARG A 60 5.44 3.78 -7.11
CA ARG A 60 6.87 3.86 -7.49
C ARG A 60 7.32 2.63 -8.27
N PHE A 61 6.87 1.44 -7.85
CA PHE A 61 7.17 0.20 -8.55
C PHE A 61 6.58 0.20 -9.96
N GLU A 62 5.31 0.55 -10.10
CA GLU A 62 4.62 0.65 -11.39
C GLU A 62 5.30 1.65 -12.32
N LYS A 63 5.67 2.84 -11.82
CA LYS A 63 6.45 3.81 -12.59
C LYS A 63 7.78 3.24 -13.08
N ARG A 64 8.50 2.51 -12.23
CA ARG A 64 9.76 1.84 -12.61
C ARG A 64 9.53 0.77 -13.65
N LEU A 65 8.46 -0.01 -13.53
CA LEU A 65 8.09 -1.05 -14.47
C LEU A 65 7.75 -0.46 -15.84
N LEU A 66 6.90 0.57 -15.88
CA LEU A 66 6.55 1.30 -17.11
C LEU A 66 7.79 1.90 -17.76
N HIS A 67 8.69 2.47 -16.96
CA HIS A 67 9.96 2.99 -17.47
C HIS A 67 10.80 1.89 -18.14
N LEU A 68 10.95 0.73 -17.50
CA LEU A 68 11.69 -0.40 -18.04
C LEU A 68 11.09 -0.92 -19.36
N ILE A 69 9.77 -0.91 -19.49
CA ILE A 69 9.06 -1.27 -20.73
C ILE A 69 9.30 -0.23 -21.82
N SER A 70 9.26 1.06 -21.47
CA SER A 70 9.41 2.16 -22.43
C SER A 70 10.84 2.36 -22.94
N THR A 71 11.83 2.02 -22.12
CA THR A 71 13.25 2.11 -22.45
C THR A 71 13.92 0.79 -22.11
N PRO A 72 13.68 -0.26 -22.92
CA PRO A 72 14.32 -1.54 -22.72
C PRO A 72 15.83 -1.36 -22.95
N HIS A 73 16.64 -1.87 -22.01
CA HIS A 73 18.08 -1.95 -22.23
C HIS A 73 18.32 -2.86 -23.43
N SER A 74 19.28 -2.48 -24.27
CA SER A 74 19.67 -3.22 -25.50
C SER A 74 19.86 -4.71 -25.29
N ASP A 75 20.29 -5.11 -24.08
CA ASP A 75 20.75 -6.45 -23.77
C ASP A 75 19.72 -7.25 -22.95
N ILE A 76 18.52 -6.70 -22.68
CA ILE A 76 17.49 -7.41 -21.90
C ILE A 76 17.12 -8.74 -22.55
N LEU A 77 17.03 -8.79 -23.88
CA LEU A 77 16.75 -10.04 -24.59
C LEU A 77 17.88 -11.05 -24.38
N ILE A 78 19.14 -10.61 -24.46
CA ILE A 78 20.33 -11.46 -24.23
C ILE A 78 20.36 -11.97 -22.79
N GLN A 79 20.01 -11.13 -21.81
CA GLN A 79 19.95 -11.50 -20.40
C GLN A 79 18.83 -12.51 -20.12
N ILE A 80 17.63 -12.31 -20.68
CA ILE A 80 16.51 -13.25 -20.54
C ILE A 80 16.86 -14.60 -21.17
N ASP A 81 17.47 -14.59 -22.35
CA ASP A 81 17.86 -15.82 -23.06
C ASP A 81 18.95 -16.59 -22.28
N SER A 82 19.93 -15.87 -21.73
CA SER A 82 20.96 -16.44 -20.85
C SER A 82 20.38 -17.05 -19.58
N ILE A 83 19.37 -16.41 -18.97
CA ILE A 83 18.66 -16.94 -17.79
C ILE A 83 17.86 -18.19 -18.16
N ALA A 84 17.13 -18.18 -19.28
CA ALA A 84 16.36 -19.32 -19.74
C ALA A 84 17.25 -20.55 -20.03
N HIS A 85 18.42 -20.31 -20.62
CA HIS A 85 19.41 -21.36 -20.89
C HIS A 85 19.95 -21.98 -19.60
N ASN A 86 20.23 -21.17 -18.57
CA ASN A 86 20.72 -21.65 -17.27
C ASN A 86 19.67 -22.38 -16.42
N ILE A 87 18.38 -22.14 -16.65
CA ILE A 87 17.28 -22.83 -15.93
C ILE A 87 16.91 -24.15 -16.62
N SER A 88 17.22 -24.29 -17.92
CA SER A 88 16.93 -25.48 -18.72
C SER A 88 18.04 -26.56 -18.62
N LEU A 89 19.04 -26.33 -17.77
CA LEU A 89 20.14 -27.24 -17.40
C LEU A 89 19.89 -27.80 -15.99
#